data_AF-A0A4Y2ARI4-F1
#
_entry.id   AF-A0A4Y2ARI4-F1
#
_cell.length_a   1.000
_cell.length_b   1.000
_cell.length_c   1.000
_cell.angle_alpha   90.00
_cell.angle_beta   90.00
_cell.angle_gamma   90.00
#
_symmetry.space_group_name_H-M   'P 1'
#
loop_
_entity.id
_entity.type
_entity.pdbx_description
1 polymer ?
#
loop_
_entity_poly.entity_id
_entity_poly.type
_entity_poly.pdbx_seq_one_letter_code
_entity_poly.pdbx_strand_id
1 'polypeptide(L)'
;MIVDAPWYVRRKLIHRDLKIDPVLDFMKIITKKFFEKLPQIPNVLLQLPPYDPVVPSFRKRPRAMLDYTYENFPTVKRRRDVSTIAESLDP
;
A
#
# COMPACT_ATOMS: atom_id res chain seq x y z
N MET A 1 33.49 -22.89 15.69
CA MET A 1 32.20 -22.50 16.30
C MET A 1 31.45 -21.60 15.35
N ILE A 2 30.17 -21.85 15.09
CA ILE A 2 29.33 -20.96 14.25
C ILE A 2 29.14 -19.58 14.90
N VAL A 3 29.40 -19.51 16.22
CA VAL A 3 29.31 -18.35 17.11
C VAL A 3 30.39 -17.28 16.86
N ASP A 4 31.44 -17.59 16.10
CA ASP A 4 32.52 -16.63 15.75
C ASP A 4 32.49 -16.18 14.29
N ALA A 5 31.62 -16.79 13.46
CA ALA A 5 31.55 -16.47 12.04
C ALA A 5 30.89 -15.10 11.78
N PRO A 6 31.19 -14.39 10.69
CA PRO A 6 30.48 -13.16 10.33
C PRO A 6 28.97 -13.38 10.14
N TRP A 7 28.15 -12.35 10.42
CA TRP A 7 26.69 -12.45 10.45
C TRP A 7 26.07 -12.99 9.15
N TYR A 8 26.64 -12.64 7.98
CA TYR A 8 26.15 -13.08 6.67
C TYR A 8 26.36 -14.57 6.42
N VAL A 9 27.39 -15.17 7.06
CA VAL A 9 27.65 -16.62 7.02
C VAL A 9 26.63 -17.34 7.88
N ARG A 10 26.40 -16.86 9.11
CA ARG A 10 25.38 -17.42 10.01
C ARG A 10 23.99 -17.34 9.40
N ARG A 11 23.64 -16.22 8.78
CA ARG A 11 22.36 -16.03 8.09
C ARG A 11 22.13 -17.08 7.00
N LYS A 12 23.11 -17.33 6.12
CA LYS A 12 22.99 -18.36 5.07
C LYS A 12 22.81 -19.77 5.66
N LEU A 13 23.53 -20.09 6.72
CA LEU A 13 23.42 -21.39 7.41
C LEU A 13 22.05 -21.57 8.08
N ILE A 14 21.57 -20.57 8.83
CA ILE A 14 20.24 -20.59 9.46
C ILE A 14 19.15 -20.77 8.41
N HIS A 15 19.21 -20.04 7.29
CA HIS A 15 18.23 -20.21 6.21
C HIS A 15 18.24 -21.62 5.61
N ARG A 16 19.43 -22.21 5.45
CA ARG A 16 19.57 -23.58 4.93
C ARG A 16 19.07 -24.63 5.93
N ASP A 17 19.39 -24.48 7.20
CA ASP A 17 19.06 -25.43 8.26
C ASP A 17 17.56 -25.40 8.59
N LEU A 18 16.97 -24.21 8.71
CA LEU A 18 15.54 -24.03 8.98
C LEU A 18 14.68 -24.17 7.72
N LYS A 19 15.29 -24.38 6.54
CA LYS A 19 14.61 -24.45 5.23
C LYS A 19 13.68 -23.26 4.99
N ILE A 20 14.11 -22.06 5.40
CA ILE A 20 13.33 -20.83 5.25
C ILE A 20 13.58 -20.27 3.86
N ASP A 21 12.54 -20.28 3.04
CA ASP A 21 12.56 -19.65 1.73
C ASP A 21 12.89 -18.16 1.86
N PRO A 22 13.71 -17.61 0.95
CA PRO A 22 14.06 -16.20 1.00
C PRO A 22 12.80 -15.36 0.77
N VAL A 23 12.71 -14.22 1.47
CA VAL A 23 11.62 -13.24 1.32
C VAL A 23 11.35 -12.89 -0.15
N LEU A 24 12.41 -12.89 -0.97
CA LEU A 24 12.34 -12.62 -2.39
C LEU A 24 11.42 -13.60 -3.14
N ASP A 25 11.41 -14.88 -2.77
CA ASP A 25 10.56 -15.88 -3.45
C ASP A 25 9.10 -15.74 -3.02
N PHE A 26 8.85 -15.41 -1.75
CA PHE A 26 7.51 -15.01 -1.30
C PHE A 26 7.00 -13.79 -2.06
N MET A 27 7.83 -12.75 -2.20
CA MET A 27 7.47 -11.54 -2.94
C MET A 27 7.11 -11.90 -4.39
N LYS A 28 7.92 -12.72 -5.09
CA LYS A 28 7.60 -13.17 -6.44
C LYS A 28 6.23 -13.87 -6.51
N ILE A 29 5.94 -14.77 -5.58
CA ILE A 29 4.66 -15.50 -5.54
C ILE A 29 3.49 -14.53 -5.36
N ILE A 30 3.61 -13.61 -4.40
CA ILE A 30 2.57 -12.60 -4.10
C ILE A 30 2.36 -11.70 -5.32
N THR A 31 3.45 -11.19 -5.89
CA THR A 31 3.42 -10.35 -7.09
C THR A 31 2.74 -11.09 -8.23
N LYS A 32 3.14 -12.32 -8.55
CA LYS A 32 2.51 -13.11 -9.62
C LYS A 32 1.01 -13.28 -9.41
N LYS A 33 0.59 -13.70 -8.21
CA LYS A 33 -0.83 -13.85 -7.84
C LYS A 33 -1.61 -12.55 -7.93
N PHE A 34 -1.00 -11.43 -7.59
CA PHE A 34 -1.61 -10.11 -7.71
C PHE A 34 -1.85 -9.73 -9.18
N PHE A 35 -0.83 -9.86 -10.02
CA PHE A 35 -0.91 -9.52 -11.45
C PHE A 35 -1.83 -10.46 -12.23
N GLU A 36 -1.91 -11.75 -11.87
CA GLU A 36 -2.89 -12.69 -12.45
C GLU A 36 -4.35 -12.28 -12.18
N LYS A 37 -4.61 -11.60 -11.06
CA LYS A 37 -5.95 -11.11 -10.69
C LYS A 37 -6.29 -9.73 -11.27
N LEU A 38 -5.31 -8.96 -11.72
CA LEU A 38 -5.55 -7.63 -12.31
C LEU A 38 -6.60 -7.59 -13.43
N PRO A 39 -6.62 -8.50 -14.43
CA PRO A 39 -7.62 -8.44 -15.49
C PRO A 39 -9.06 -8.69 -14.99
N GLN A 40 -9.22 -9.30 -13.82
CA GLN A 40 -10.54 -9.52 -13.21
C GLN A 40 -11.05 -8.27 -12.48
N ILE A 41 -10.18 -7.30 -12.18
CA ILE A 41 -10.55 -6.07 -11.50
C ILE A 41 -11.11 -5.10 -12.55
N PRO A 42 -12.39 -4.72 -12.49
CA PRO A 42 -12.96 -3.77 -13.44
C PRO A 42 -12.26 -2.42 -13.28
N ASN A 43 -11.58 -1.96 -14.33
CA ASN A 43 -10.97 -0.64 -14.34
C ASN A 43 -12.05 0.40 -14.68
N VAL A 44 -12.65 0.99 -13.65
CA VAL A 44 -13.69 2.03 -13.76
C VAL A 44 -13.22 3.21 -14.60
N LEU A 45 -11.91 3.51 -14.63
CA LEU A 45 -11.37 4.62 -15.42
C LEU A 45 -11.44 4.37 -16.92
N LEU A 46 -11.42 3.11 -17.37
CA LEU A 46 -11.59 2.76 -18.79
C LEU A 46 -13.05 2.86 -19.25
N GLN A 47 -14.00 2.89 -18.30
CA GLN A 47 -15.42 3.04 -18.58
C GLN A 47 -15.89 4.50 -18.56
N LEU A 48 -14.96 5.44 -18.32
CA LEU A 48 -15.30 6.85 -18.29
C LEU A 48 -15.62 7.38 -19.70
N PRO A 49 -16.60 8.27 -19.83
CA PRO A 49 -16.87 8.95 -21.08
C PRO A 49 -15.67 9.81 -21.50
N PRO A 50 -15.51 10.07 -22.81
CA PRO A 50 -14.53 11.03 -23.31
C PRO A 50 -14.68 12.40 -22.61
N TYR A 51 -13.55 13.01 -22.27
CA TYR A 51 -13.54 14.33 -21.62
C TYR A 51 -14.13 15.40 -22.54
N ASP A 52 -15.25 15.99 -22.13
CA ASP A 52 -15.86 17.13 -22.82
C ASP A 52 -15.67 18.42 -21.98
N PRO A 53 -14.85 19.38 -22.45
CA PRO A 53 -14.64 20.64 -21.75
C PRO A 53 -15.86 21.56 -21.79
N VAL A 54 -16.92 21.28 -22.54
CA VAL A 54 -18.14 22.10 -22.58
C VAL A 54 -19.00 21.82 -21.34
N VAL A 55 -18.95 20.62 -20.78
CA VAL A 55 -19.74 20.23 -19.61
C VAL A 55 -19.06 20.71 -18.31
N PRO A 56 -19.71 21.55 -17.49
CA PRO A 56 -19.12 22.10 -16.26
C PRO A 56 -18.69 21.03 -15.24
N SER A 57 -19.37 19.87 -15.21
CA SER A 57 -19.02 18.76 -14.30
C SER A 57 -17.70 18.08 -14.66
N PHE A 58 -17.33 18.01 -15.95
CA PHE A 58 -16.09 17.40 -16.41
C PHE A 58 -14.87 18.31 -16.22
N ARG A 59 -15.06 19.64 -16.19
CA ARG A 59 -13.97 20.59 -15.84
C ARG A 59 -13.44 20.44 -14.41
N LYS A 60 -14.11 19.66 -13.56
CA LYS A 60 -13.63 19.37 -12.22
C LYS A 60 -12.33 18.56 -12.30
N ARG A 61 -11.38 18.84 -11.42
CA ARG A 61 -10.12 18.08 -11.37
C ARG A 61 -10.45 16.59 -11.16
N PRO A 62 -9.72 15.64 -11.78
CA PRO A 62 -9.99 14.21 -11.63
C PRO A 62 -10.15 13.74 -10.19
N ARG A 63 -9.42 14.35 -9.24
CA ARG A 63 -9.57 14.08 -7.80
C ARG A 63 -10.95 14.44 -7.24
N ALA A 64 -11.53 15.57 -7.65
CA ALA A 64 -12.87 16.01 -7.26
C ALA A 64 -13.99 15.25 -8.00
N MET A 65 -13.64 14.53 -9.07
CA MET A 65 -14.53 13.57 -9.75
C MET A 65 -14.60 12.23 -9.00
N LEU A 66 -13.62 11.86 -8.16
CA LEU A 66 -13.75 10.59 -7.44
C LEU A 66 -14.84 10.70 -6.36
N ASP A 67 -14.94 11.83 -5.67
CA ASP A 67 -15.87 12.04 -4.55
C ASP A 67 -17.35 11.76 -4.90
N TYR A 68 -17.84 12.08 -6.12
CA TYR A 68 -19.27 11.93 -6.47
C TYR A 68 -19.72 10.47 -6.69
N THR A 69 -18.81 9.57 -7.04
CA THR A 69 -19.07 8.12 -7.21
C THR A 69 -18.62 7.29 -6.00
N TYR A 70 -17.95 7.93 -5.04
CA TYR A 70 -17.16 7.29 -3.98
C TYR A 70 -17.83 7.44 -2.60
N GLU A 71 -19.14 7.66 -2.55
CA GLU A 71 -19.90 7.76 -1.28
C GLU A 71 -20.01 6.40 -0.53
N ASN A 72 -19.56 5.28 -1.10
CA ASN A 72 -19.68 3.93 -0.53
C ASN A 72 -18.38 3.32 0.00
N PHE A 73 -17.25 4.03 0.04
CA PHE A 73 -16.07 3.51 0.71
C PHE A 73 -16.17 3.75 2.22
N PRO A 74 -15.92 2.74 3.07
CA PRO A 74 -15.89 2.94 4.51
C PRO A 74 -14.86 4.03 4.80
N THR A 75 -15.34 5.17 5.31
CA THR A 75 -14.49 6.30 5.64
C THR A 75 -13.56 5.84 6.76
N VAL A 76 -12.32 5.50 6.42
CA VAL A 76 -11.30 5.22 7.43
C VAL A 76 -10.99 6.56 8.07
N LYS A 77 -11.74 6.90 9.12
CA LYS A 77 -11.47 8.05 9.98
C LYS A 77 -10.09 7.83 10.57
N ARG A 78 -9.07 8.46 9.97
CA ARG A 78 -7.76 8.58 10.60
C ARG A 78 -7.97 9.37 11.88
N ARG A 79 -7.97 8.69 13.02
CA ARG A 79 -7.83 9.35 14.31
C ARG A 79 -6.47 10.01 14.30
N ARG A 80 -6.45 11.34 14.18
CA ARG A 80 -5.31 12.12 14.64
C ARG A 80 -5.48 12.17 16.15
N ASP A 81 -4.70 11.35 16.84
CA ASP A 81 -4.53 11.53 18.28
C ASP A 81 -3.71 12.81 18.44
N VAL A 82 -4.40 13.92 18.72
CA VAL A 82 -3.77 15.16 19.15
C VAL A 82 -3.30 14.90 20.58
N SER A 83 -2.06 14.44 20.72
CA SER A 83 -1.39 14.45 22.02
C SER A 83 -1.10 15.90 22.37
N THR A 84 -1.93 16.48 23.24
CA THR A 84 -1.59 17.72 23.94
C THR A 84 -0.38 17.41 24.84
N ILE A 85 0.82 17.71 24.37
CA ILE A 85 1.98 17.92 25.24
C ILE A 85 1.99 19.43 25.48
N ALA A 86 1.32 19.89 26.54
CA ALA A 86 1.69 21.13 27.21
C ALA A 86 2.64 20.68 28.32
N GLU A 87 3.93 20.57 28.01
CA GLU A 87 4.93 21.61 28.34
C GLU A 87 4.81 22.02 29.81
N SER A 88 5.40 21.17 30.65
CA SER A 88 5.95 21.52 31.95
C SER A 88 7.05 22.55 31.79
N LEU A 89 6.84 23.77 32.28
CA LEU A 89 7.87 24.68 32.78
C LEU A 89 7.31 25.47 33.98
N ASP A 90 8.06 25.40 35.08
CA ASP A 90 7.74 25.80 36.46
C ASP A 90 7.75 27.33 36.69
N PRO A 91 7.57 27.84 37.94
CA PRO A 91 8.47 27.60 39.09
C PRO A 91 7.82 26.91 40.32
#